data_AF-A0A843CJG5-F1
#
_entry.id   AF-A0A843CJG5-F1
#
_cell.length_a   1.000
_cell.length_b   1.000
_cell.length_c   1.000
_cell.angle_alpha   90.00
_cell.angle_beta   90.00
_cell.angle_gamma   90.00
#
_symmetry.space_group_name_H-M   'P 1'
#
loop_
_entity.id
_entity.type
_entity.pdbx_description
1 polymer ?
#
loop_
_entity_poly.entity_id
_entity_poly.type
_entity_poly.pdbx_seq_one_letter_code
_entity_poly.pdbx_strand_id
1 'polypeptide(L)' 'MEQSTIAVSNESKEEWKQFKNHPQESFESMINRILKSHFDEDERLNAKDLKDIKLAMDDFANGRFTTNKDIRKELKL' A
#
# COMPACT_ATOMS: atom_id res chain seq x y z
N MET A 1 25.38 -13.86 -3.68
CA MET A 1 24.32 -13.67 -4.68
C MET A 1 24.99 -13.22 -5.96
N GLU A 2 24.70 -13.89 -7.07
CA GLU A 2 25.18 -13.44 -8.39
C GLU A 2 24.45 -12.15 -8.77
N GLN A 3 25.19 -11.20 -9.33
CA GLN A 3 24.65 -9.90 -9.76
C GLN A 3 24.65 -9.85 -11.28
N SER A 4 23.56 -9.34 -11.85
CA SER A 4 23.44 -9.07 -13.28
C SER A 4 23.19 -7.58 -13.51
N THR A 5 23.47 -7.13 -14.73
CA THR A 5 23.22 -5.76 -15.15
C THR A 5 22.17 -5.75 -16.24
N ILE A 6 21.24 -4.81 -16.16
CA ILE A 6 20.29 -4.50 -17.24
C ILE A 6 20.61 -3.12 -17.82
N ALA A 7 20.42 -2.98 -19.12
CA ALA A 7 20.47 -1.69 -19.79
C ALA A 7 19.05 -1.14 -19.96
N VAL A 8 18.86 0.14 -19.62
CA VAL A 8 17.59 0.85 -19.76
C VAL A 8 17.86 2.24 -20.32
N SER A 9 16.86 2.85 -20.97
CA SER A 9 17.00 4.23 -21.42
C SER A 9 17.08 5.19 -20.22
N ASN A 10 17.69 6.36 -20.44
CA ASN A 10 17.73 7.40 -19.40
C ASN A 10 16.32 7.87 -19.04
N GLU A 11 15.42 7.97 -20.03
CA GLU A 11 14.01 8.33 -19.84
C GLU A 11 13.31 7.34 -18.89
N SER A 12 13.38 6.04 -19.18
CA SER A 12 12.79 5.02 -18.31
C SER A 12 13.40 5.06 -16.91
N LYS A 13 14.71 5.27 -16.79
CA LYS A 13 15.37 5.37 -15.48
C LYS A 13 14.86 6.57 -14.65
N GLU A 14 14.56 7.70 -15.29
CA GLU A 14 13.96 8.86 -14.62
C GLU A 14 12.50 8.61 -14.24
N GLU A 15 11.70 8.01 -15.12
CA GLU A 15 10.33 7.60 -14.80
C GLU A 15 10.29 6.65 -13.61
N TRP A 16 11.19 5.67 -13.58
CA TRP A 16 11.28 4.67 -12.52
C TRP A 16 11.53 5.29 -11.14
N LYS A 17 12.19 6.45 -11.05
CA LYS A 17 12.39 7.15 -9.76
C LYS A 17 11.08 7.56 -9.11
N GLN A 18 10.04 7.83 -9.90
CA GLN A 18 8.72 8.24 -9.39
C GLN A 18 7.99 7.11 -8.67
N PHE A 19 8.34 5.86 -8.95
CA PHE A 19 7.74 4.67 -8.32
C PHE A 19 8.44 4.25 -7.04
N LYS A 20 9.48 4.98 -6.61
CA LYS A 20 10.13 4.75 -5.32
C LYS A 20 9.29 5.30 -4.17
N ASN A 21 9.16 4.53 -3.10
CA ASN A 21 8.50 4.97 -1.87
C ASN A 21 9.27 6.11 -1.18
N HIS A 22 10.61 6.09 -1.28
CA HIS A 22 11.47 7.16 -0.78
C HIS A 22 12.70 7.32 -1.68
N PRO A 23 13.37 8.49 -1.69
CA PRO A 23 14.49 8.76 -2.60
C PRO A 23 15.64 7.75 -2.52
N GLN A 24 15.87 7.18 -1.33
CA GLN A 24 16.94 6.21 -1.06
C GLN A 24 16.60 4.75 -1.42
N GLU A 25 15.39 4.47 -1.91
CA GLU A 25 15.01 3.09 -2.27
C GLU A 25 15.85 2.65 -3.48
N SER A 26 16.37 1.41 -3.47
CA SER A 26 17.09 0.87 -4.62
C SER A 26 16.12 0.53 -5.76
N PHE A 27 16.59 0.54 -7.00
CA PHE A 27 15.76 0.12 -8.13
C PHE A 27 15.35 -1.35 -8.01
N GLU A 28 16.23 -2.21 -7.51
CA GLU A 28 15.95 -3.62 -7.25
C GLU A 28 14.81 -3.80 -6.23
N SER A 29 14.86 -3.08 -5.10
CA SER A 29 13.80 -3.14 -4.08
C SER A 29 12.46 -2.69 -4.65
N MET A 30 12.46 -1.59 -5.38
CA MET A 30 11.26 -1.05 -6.01
C MET A 30 10.69 -2.01 -7.07
N ILE A 31 11.52 -2.55 -7.97
CA ILE A 31 11.11 -3.52 -9.00
C ILE A 31 10.52 -4.77 -8.34
N ASN A 32 11.20 -5.35 -7.36
CA ASN A 32 10.74 -6.55 -6.67
C ASN A 32 9.42 -6.33 -5.93
N ARG A 33 9.26 -5.17 -5.28
CA ARG A 33 8.00 -4.77 -4.63
C ARG A 33 6.85 -4.64 -5.62
N ILE A 34 7.09 -3.95 -6.74
CA ILE A 34 6.06 -3.76 -7.78
C ILE A 34 5.66 -5.10 -8.38
N LEU A 35 6.63 -5.94 -8.73
CA LEU A 35 6.36 -7.28 -9.24
C LEU A 35 5.56 -8.10 -8.23
N LYS A 36 5.97 -8.10 -6.96
CA LYS A 36 5.24 -8.81 -5.90
C LYS A 36 3.78 -8.35 -5.80
N SER A 37 3.53 -7.04 -5.79
CA SER A 37 2.17 -6.49 -5.74
C SER A 37 1.31 -6.86 -6.96
N HIS A 38 1.93 -7.15 -8.11
CA HIS A 38 1.22 -7.60 -9.31
C HIS A 38 0.83 -9.09 -9.24
N PHE A 39 1.62 -9.91 -8.56
CA PHE A 39 1.48 -11.37 -8.52
C PHE A 39 0.78 -11.91 -7.25
N ASP A 40 0.74 -11.16 -6.15
CA ASP A 40 -0.02 -11.55 -4.96
C ASP A 40 -1.52 -11.27 -5.17
N GLU A 41 -2.24 -12.26 -5.70
CA GLU A 41 -3.72 -12.26 -5.73
C GLU A 41 -4.31 -12.14 -4.31
N ASP A 42 -3.60 -12.63 -3.30
CA ASP A 42 -3.96 -12.55 -1.88
C ASP A 42 -3.86 -11.11 -1.29
N GLU A 43 -3.14 -10.19 -1.94
CA GLU A 43 -3.10 -8.76 -1.55
C GLU A 43 -4.21 -7.93 -2.21
N ARG A 44 -5.01 -8.50 -3.12
CA ARG A 44 -6.14 -7.80 -3.74
C ARG A 44 -7.34 -7.79 -2.80
N LEU A 45 -7.99 -6.63 -2.69
CA LEU A 45 -9.27 -6.52 -1.99
C LEU A 45 -10.27 -7.49 -2.61
N ASN A 46 -10.74 -8.44 -1.81
CA ASN A 46 -11.80 -9.34 -2.23
C ASN A 46 -13.17 -8.67 -2.06
N ALA A 47 -14.24 -9.34 -2.50
CA ALA A 47 -15.60 -8.79 -2.44
C ALA A 47 -16.06 -8.46 -1.00
N LYS A 48 -15.57 -9.19 0.00
CA LYS A 48 -15.85 -8.92 1.41
C LYS A 48 -15.13 -7.65 1.86
N ASP A 49 -13.85 -7.49 1.52
CA ASP A 49 -13.09 -6.30 1.90
C ASP A 49 -13.72 -5.03 1.32
N LEU A 50 -14.14 -5.08 0.05
CA LEU A 50 -14.85 -3.96 -0.59
C LEU A 50 -16.19 -3.64 0.08
N LYS A 51 -16.92 -4.66 0.52
CA LYS A 51 -18.17 -4.50 1.27
C LYS A 51 -17.91 -3.85 2.64
N ASP A 52 -16.89 -4.31 3.35
CA ASP A 52 -16.53 -3.81 4.67
C ASP A 52 -16.06 -2.34 4.59
N ILE A 53 -15.27 -1.98 3.57
CA ILE A 53 -14.90 -0.59 3.28
C ILE A 53 -16.15 0.27 3.04
N LYS A 54 -17.08 -0.20 2.21
CA LYS A 54 -18.30 0.55 1.89
C LYS A 54 -19.18 0.76 3.13
N LEU A 55 -19.28 -0.24 3.99
CA LEU A 55 -19.99 -0.14 5.27
C LEU A 55 -19.33 0.90 6.18
N ALA A 56 -18.00 0.83 6.33
CA ALA A 56 -17.25 1.77 7.15
C ALA A 56 -17.38 3.23 6.66
N MET A 57 -17.42 3.43 5.34
CA MET A 57 -17.68 4.76 4.76
C MET A 57 -19.09 5.27 5.09
N ASP A 58 -20.11 4.41 5.02
CA ASP A 58 -21.49 4.77 5.38
C ASP A 58 -21.61 5.05 6.88
N ASP A 59 -20.97 4.24 7.72
CA ASP A 59 -20.90 4.45 9.16
C ASP A 59 -20.25 5.80 9.49
N PHE A 60 -19.13 6.12 8.86
CA PHE A 60 -18.48 7.42 9.02
C PHE A 60 -19.39 8.58 8.60
N ALA A 61 -20.02 8.49 7.43
CA ALA A 61 -20.91 9.52 6.90
C ALA A 61 -22.13 9.79 7.80
N ASN A 62 -22.64 8.75 8.47
CA ASN A 62 -23.76 8.85 9.39
C ASN A 62 -23.35 9.06 10.86
N GLY A 63 -22.07 9.32 11.14
CA GLY A 63 -21.58 9.54 12.50
C GLY A 63 -21.57 8.30 13.39
N ARG A 64 -21.70 7.10 12.81
CA ARG A 64 -21.63 5.80 13.50
C ARG A 64 -20.18 5.34 13.66
N PHE A 65 -19.35 6.18 14.26
CA PHE A 65 -17.97 5.84 14.57
C PHE A 65 -17.67 6.16 16.03
N THR A 66 -16.56 5.63 16.53
CA THR A 66 -16.05 5.88 17.87
C THR A 66 -14.61 6.36 17.75
N THR A 67 -14.23 7.35 18.55
CA THR A 67 -12.87 7.91 18.47
C THR A 67 -11.89 7.13 19.33
N ASN A 68 -10.59 7.26 19.05
CA ASN A 68 -9.55 6.71 19.91
C ASN A 68 -9.65 7.20 21.37
N LYS A 69 -10.15 8.42 21.60
CA LYS A 69 -10.38 8.96 22.94
C LYS A 69 -11.50 8.21 23.66
N ASP A 70 -12.58 7.91 22.94
CA ASP A 70 -13.73 7.19 23.49
C ASP A 70 -13.35 5.73 23.83
N ILE A 71 -12.60 5.07 22.94
CA ILE A 71 -12.07 3.72 23.16
C ILE A 71 -11.15 3.68 24.39
N ARG A 72 -10.22 4.64 24.51
CA ARG A 72 -9.31 4.71 25.67
C ARG A 72 -10.07 4.88 26.98
N LYS A 73 -11.11 5.72 26.98
CA LYS A 73 -12.00 5.91 28.14
C LYS A 73 -12.73 4.61 28.51
N GLU A 74 -13.24 3.87 27.52
CA GLU A 74 -13.92 2.59 27.72
C GLU A 74 -12.96 1.50 28.25
N LEU A 75 -11.77 1.43 27.67
CA LEU A 75 -10.72 0.47 28.06
C LEU A 75 -9.93 0.88 29.31
N LYS A 76 -10.21 2.06 29.89
CA LYS A 76 -9.53 2.64 31.06
C LYS A 76 -8.01 2.79 30.86
N LEU A 77 -7.61 3.23 29.66
CA LEU A 77 -6.23 3.50 29.24
C LEU A 77 -5.93 5.01 29.14
#